data_AF-A0A7C0ZQT2-F1
#
_entry.id   AF-A0A7C0ZQT2-F1
#
_cell.length_a   1.000
_cell.length_b   1.000
_cell.length_c   1.000
_cell.angle_alpha   90.00
_cell.angle_beta   90.00
_cell.angle_gamma   90.00
#
_symmetry.space_group_name_H-M   'P 1'
#
loop_
_entity.id
_entity.type
_entity.pdbx_description
1 polymer ?
#
loop_
_entity_poly.entity_id
_entity_poly.type
_entity_poly.pdbx_seq_one_letter_code
_entity_poly.pdbx_strand_id
1 'polypeptide(L)'
;MKLLDELRFYVDKSGVFEINSPVSMHDAEYVIIGVPLDFTSLGRRGVDKAPNLIREALFQVETYNYSCDTDFYEVPFHDLGNLVAST
;
A
#
# COMPACT_ATOMS: atom_id res chain seq x y z
N MET A 1 -10.65 -3.98 14.03
CA MET A 1 -10.15 -5.24 13.43
C MET A 1 -11.14 -5.92 12.50
N LYS A 2 -12.40 -6.17 12.87
CA LYS A 2 -13.36 -6.91 12.03
C LYS A 2 -13.44 -6.46 10.55
N LEU A 3 -13.41 -5.15 10.28
CA LEU A 3 -13.39 -4.62 8.90
C LEU A 3 -12.11 -5.00 8.12
N LEU A 4 -10.94 -4.95 8.76
CA LEU A 4 -9.67 -5.33 8.12
C LEU A 4 -9.63 -6.84 7.84
N ASP A 5 -10.18 -7.64 8.77
CA ASP A 5 -10.35 -9.08 8.59
C ASP A 5 -11.23 -9.43 7.39
N GLU A 6 -12.25 -8.62 7.11
CA GLU A 6 -13.10 -8.78 5.93
C GLU A 6 -12.41 -8.28 4.66
N LEU A 7 -11.76 -7.11 4.71
CA LEU A 7 -11.06 -6.50 3.57
C LEU A 7 -9.94 -7.37 3.00
N ARG A 8 -9.24 -8.17 3.83
CA ARG A 8 -8.16 -9.05 3.37
C ARG A 8 -8.59 -10.06 2.29
N PHE A 9 -9.89 -10.34 2.19
CA PHE A 9 -10.44 -11.25 1.18
C PHE A 9 -10.76 -10.55 -0.15
N TYR A 10 -10.76 -9.22 -0.17
CA TYR A 10 -11.08 -8.40 -1.35
C TYR A 10 -9.84 -7.71 -1.93
N VAL A 11 -8.64 -8.10 -1.49
CA VAL A 11 -7.39 -7.50 -1.93
C VAL A 11 -6.56 -8.49 -2.73
N ASP A 12 -5.97 -8.00 -3.81
CA ASP A 12 -4.89 -8.66 -4.53
C ASP A 12 -3.53 -8.23 -3.95
N LYS A 13 -2.69 -9.21 -3.66
CA LYS A 13 -1.34 -9.02 -3.10
C LYS A 13 -0.23 -9.20 -4.11
N SER A 14 -0.54 -9.40 -5.39
CA SER A 14 0.45 -9.70 -6.45
C SER A 14 1.55 -8.63 -6.60
N GLY A 15 1.32 -7.39 -6.15
CA GLY A 15 2.29 -6.29 -6.14
C GLY A 15 2.78 -5.87 -4.76
N VAL A 16 2.45 -6.61 -3.68
CA VAL A 16 2.92 -6.32 -2.33
C VAL A 16 4.27 -7.00 -2.10
N PHE A 17 5.23 -6.24 -1.58
CA PHE A 17 6.55 -6.73 -1.22
C PHE A 17 6.69 -6.75 0.30
N GLU A 18 7.31 -7.79 0.86
CA GLU A 18 7.44 -7.95 2.33
C GLU A 18 8.15 -6.76 3.00
N ILE A 19 9.07 -6.12 2.28
CA ILE A 19 9.74 -4.89 2.71
C ILE A 19 8.76 -3.74 3.02
N ASN A 20 7.59 -3.75 2.38
CA ASN A 20 6.51 -2.78 2.61
C ASN A 20 5.52 -3.27 3.69
N SER A 21 5.90 -4.22 4.53
CA SER A 21 5.07 -4.76 5.61
C SER A 21 5.93 -5.26 6.77
N PRO A 22 6.67 -4.37 7.46
CA PRO A 22 7.56 -4.76 8.55
C PRO A 22 6.85 -5.48 9.70
N VAL A 23 5.55 -5.26 9.87
CA VAL A 23 4.72 -5.93 10.87
C VAL A 23 3.48 -6.59 10.26
N SER A 24 2.86 -7.50 11.02
CA SER A 24 1.60 -8.13 10.61
C SER A 24 0.45 -7.12 10.60
N MET A 25 -0.61 -7.39 9.82
CA MET A 25 -1.80 -6.53 9.75
C MET A 25 -2.42 -6.22 11.13
N HIS A 26 -2.29 -7.13 12.09
CA HIS A 26 -2.88 -6.98 13.43
C HIS A 26 -2.00 -6.18 14.38
N ASP A 27 -0.70 -6.13 14.11
CA ASP A 27 0.29 -5.40 14.91
C ASP A 27 0.62 -4.02 14.31
N ALA A 28 0.11 -3.75 13.11
CA ALA A 28 0.28 -2.48 12.40
C ALA A 28 -0.56 -1.36 13.03
N GLU A 29 0.08 -0.20 13.23
CA GLU A 29 -0.60 1.06 13.50
C GLU A 29 -1.18 1.65 12.21
N TYR A 30 -0.48 1.43 11.09
CA TYR A 30 -0.87 1.93 9.77
C TYR A 30 -1.12 0.78 8.79
N VAL A 31 -2.31 0.72 8.21
CA VAL A 31 -2.61 -0.23 7.12
C VAL A 31 -2.77 0.54 5.81
N ILE A 32 -1.92 0.23 4.84
CA ILE A 32 -1.92 0.83 3.51
C ILE A 32 -2.77 -0.05 2.58
N ILE A 33 -3.66 0.58 1.81
CA ILE A 33 -4.51 -0.10 0.82
C ILE A 33 -4.42 0.69 -0.48
N GLY A 34 -4.07 0.00 -1.56
CA GLY A 34 -4.15 0.54 -2.91
C GLY A 34 -5.57 0.43 -3.47
N VAL A 35 -6.09 1.49 -4.08
CA VAL A 35 -7.40 1.47 -4.75
C VAL A 35 -7.18 1.85 -6.22
N PRO A 36 -7.02 0.87 -7.12
CA PRO A 36 -6.68 1.11 -8.52
C PRO A 36 -7.93 1.52 -9.33
N LEU A 37 -8.41 2.76 -9.12
CA LEU A 37 -9.64 3.28 -9.71
C LEU A 37 -9.37 4.41 -10.71
N ASP A 38 -9.89 4.30 -11.93
CA ASP A 38 -9.71 5.32 -12.99
C ASP A 38 -10.98 5.62 -13.82
N PHE A 39 -12.16 5.13 -13.41
CA PHE A 39 -13.37 5.23 -14.24
C PHE A 39 -13.89 6.65 -14.45
N THR A 40 -13.66 7.54 -13.49
CA THR A 40 -14.19 8.91 -13.51
C THR A 40 -13.17 9.94 -14.02
N SER A 41 -11.98 9.50 -14.42
CA SER A 41 -10.94 10.40 -14.93
C SER A 41 -11.27 10.88 -16.34
N LEU A 42 -11.51 12.19 -16.47
CA LEU A 42 -11.88 12.82 -17.76
C LEU A 42 -10.67 13.29 -18.58
N GLY A 43 -9.52 13.47 -17.94
CA GLY A 43 -8.31 14.02 -18.57
C GLY A 43 -7.28 12.94 -18.92
N ARG A 44 -6.37 12.67 -17.98
CA ARG A 44 -5.29 11.68 -18.15
C ARG A 44 -5.69 10.39 -17.43
N ARG A 45 -5.76 9.30 -18.19
CA ARG A 45 -5.99 7.94 -17.66
C ARG A 45 -4.69 7.32 -17.15
N GLY A 46 -4.82 6.27 -16.37
CA GLY A 46 -3.72 5.44 -15.86
C GLY A 46 -3.46 5.57 -14.36
N VAL A 47 -4.30 6.31 -13.61
CA VAL A 47 -4.10 6.44 -12.15
C VAL A 47 -4.41 5.14 -11.39
N ASP A 48 -5.12 4.20 -12.02
CA ASP A 48 -5.29 2.83 -11.55
C ASP A 48 -3.94 2.11 -11.35
N LYS A 49 -2.92 2.48 -12.12
CA LYS A 49 -1.56 1.91 -12.00
C LYS A 49 -0.76 2.51 -10.85
N ALA A 50 -1.18 3.65 -10.30
CA ALA A 50 -0.42 4.40 -9.31
C ALA A 50 -0.07 3.58 -8.06
N PRO A 51 -0.97 2.76 -7.46
CA PRO A 51 -0.63 1.98 -6.28
C PRO A 51 0.58 1.05 -6.48
N ASN A 52 0.64 0.35 -7.62
CA ASN A 52 1.77 -0.55 -7.92
C ASN A 52 3.05 0.22 -8.26
N LEU A 53 2.94 1.29 -9.05
CA LEU A 53 4.10 2.11 -9.40
C LEU A 53 4.72 2.80 -8.18
N ILE A 54 3.91 3.21 -7.19
CA ILE A 54 4.41 3.73 -5.91
C ILE A 54 5.21 2.64 -5.18
N ARG A 55 4.68 1.41 -5.09
CA ARG A 55 5.39 0.29 -4.44
C ARG A 55 6.71 -0.05 -5.12
N GLU A 56 6.73 -0.03 -6.45
CA GLU A 56 7.96 -0.24 -7.22
C GLU A 56 8.98 0.88 -6.98
N ALA A 57 8.53 2.13 -6.93
CA ALA A 57 9.40 3.28 -6.68
C ALA A 57 9.99 3.28 -5.25
N LEU A 58 9.26 2.77 -4.26
CA LEU A 58 9.71 2.71 -2.86
C LEU A 58 11.03 1.93 -2.68
N PHE A 59 11.32 0.94 -3.55
CA PHE A 59 12.60 0.22 -3.50
C PHE A 59 13.83 1.10 -3.72
N GLN A 60 13.66 2.28 -4.30
CA GLN A 60 14.76 3.21 -4.61
C GLN A 60 14.86 4.33 -3.58
N VAL A 61 13.97 4.36 -2.60
CA VAL A 61 13.92 5.40 -1.57
C VAL A 61 14.60 4.90 -0.32
N GLU A 62 15.42 5.75 0.29
CA GLU A 62 16.02 5.47 1.59
C GLU A 62 14.94 5.34 2.67
N THR A 63 15.08 4.35 3.55
CA THR A 63 14.12 4.14 4.63
C THR A 63 14.25 5.20 5.72
N TYR A 64 15.44 5.76 5.91
CA TYR A 64 15.67 6.84 6.87
C TYR A 64 15.27 8.20 6.32
N ASN A 65 14.37 8.89 7.03
CA ASN A 65 13.99 10.27 6.75
C ASN A 65 14.67 11.24 7.73
N TYR A 66 15.58 12.07 7.21
CA TYR A 66 16.32 13.05 8.01
C TYR A 66 15.45 14.13 8.66
N SER A 67 14.38 14.58 8.00
CA SER A 67 13.53 15.66 8.51
C SER A 67 12.65 15.20 9.68
N CYS A 68 12.30 13.91 9.70
CA CYS A 68 11.53 13.28 10.77
C CYS A 68 12.40 12.58 11.80
N ASP A 69 13.71 12.41 11.53
CA ASP A 69 14.62 11.60 12.36
C ASP A 69 14.02 10.22 12.64
N THR A 70 13.59 9.53 11.58
CA THR A 70 12.85 8.26 11.69
C THR A 70 13.25 7.33 10.56
N ASP A 71 13.50 6.07 10.90
CA ASP A 71 13.61 4.99 9.91
C ASP A 71 12.23 4.38 9.65
N PHE A 72 11.85 4.29 8.38
CA PHE A 72 10.57 3.74 7.95
C PHE A 72 10.35 2.28 8.40
N TYR A 73 11.42 1.51 8.63
CA TYR A 73 11.30 0.17 9.20
C TYR A 73 10.88 0.14 10.68
N GLU A 74 11.06 1.24 11.41
CA GLU A 74 10.63 1.36 12.81
C GLU A 74 9.15 1.76 12.90
N VAL A 75 8.54 2.17 11.77
CA VAL A 75 7.12 2.48 11.70
C VAL A 75 6.32 1.18 11.58
N PRO A 76 5.40 0.89 12.50
CA PRO A 76 4.59 -0.34 12.44
C PRO A 76 3.49 -0.19 11.37
N PHE A 77 3.81 -0.54 10.12
CA PHE A 77 2.84 -0.53 9.02
C PHE A 77 2.71 -1.88 8.30
N HIS A 78 1.57 -2.06 7.63
CA HIS A 78 1.27 -3.22 6.81
C HIS A 78 0.60 -2.80 5.50
N ASP A 79 1.13 -3.28 4.38
CA ASP A 79 0.53 -3.12 3.06
C ASP A 79 -0.41 -4.27 2.77
N LEU A 80 -1.71 -3.97 2.75
CA LEU A 80 -2.75 -4.99 2.57
C LEU A 80 -2.87 -5.43 1.11
N GLY A 81 -2.35 -4.64 0.16
CA GLY A 81 -2.48 -4.87 -1.28
C GLY A 81 -3.46 -3.93 -1.97
N ASN A 82 -3.91 -4.33 -3.15
CA ASN A 82 -4.86 -3.56 -3.96
C ASN A 82 -6.26 -4.09 -3.78
N LEU A 83 -7.23 -3.23 -3.52
CA LEU A 83 -8.63 -3.60 -3.59
C LEU A 83 -8.95 -4.10 -5.00
N VAL A 84 -9.57 -5.28 -5.08
CA VAL A 84 -10.11 -5.84 -6.32
C VAL A 84 -11.38 -5.05 -6.66
N ALA A 85 -11.20 -3.90 -7.29
CA ALA A 85 -12.28 -3.17 -7.95
C ALA A 85 -12.41 -3.74 -9.37
N SER A 86 -13.58 -4.31 -9.69
CA SER A 86 -13.88 -4.74 -11.06
C SER A 86 -13.75 -3.55 -12.01
N THR A 87 -12.85 -3.67 -12.98
CA THR A 87 -12.69 -2.74 -14.10
C THR A 87 -13.91 -2.75 -15.01
#